data_AF-A0A965LE33-F1
#
_entry.id   AF-A0A965LE33-F1
#
_cell.length_a   1.000
_cell.length_b   1.000
_cell.length_c   1.000
_cell.angle_alpha   90.00
_cell.angle_beta   90.00
_cell.angle_gamma   90.00
#
_symmetry.space_group_name_H-M   'P 1'
#
loop_
_entity.id
_entity.type
_entity.pdbx_description
1 polymer ?
#
loop_
_entity_poly.entity_id
_entity_poly.type
_entity_poly.pdbx_seq_one_letter_code
_entity_poly.pdbx_strand_id
1 'polypeptide(L)'
;EFIQRVFRLGSKPQADVVPYMLPAGERAFAKQSVVYITEHHETDTFVHELAHIIESTYPEIQKATNEFVEMRLARSGKASQKLADLFPAHRYRDDEYGNDDDFGAVFDGTAAFYVGKRYWWGSTEILSMGLEYLYTDAPRMAAADPEFFNFLVSVLRGVL
;
A
#
# COMPACT_ATOMS: atom_id res chain seq x y z
N GLU A 1 -8.92 -15.49 -12.59
CA GLU A 1 -7.74 -16.35 -12.79
C GLU A 1 -6.46 -15.78 -12.18
N PHE A 2 -6.04 -14.53 -12.47
CA PHE A 2 -4.79 -13.94 -11.93
C PHE A 2 -4.75 -13.86 -10.40
N ILE A 3 -5.79 -13.30 -9.75
CA ILE A 3 -5.89 -13.22 -8.29
C ILE A 3 -5.79 -14.62 -7.64
N GLN A 4 -6.54 -15.61 -8.13
CA GLN A 4 -6.47 -16.99 -7.60
C GLN A 4 -5.11 -17.70 -7.83
N ARG A 5 -4.28 -17.22 -8.77
CA ARG A 5 -2.93 -17.75 -9.03
C ARG A 5 -1.84 -17.02 -8.24
N VAL A 6 -1.96 -15.72 -8.01
CA VAL A 6 -1.03 -14.93 -7.18
C VAL A 6 -1.13 -15.34 -5.70
N PHE A 7 -2.31 -15.75 -5.23
CA PHE A 7 -2.54 -16.16 -3.83
C PHE A 7 -2.27 -17.65 -3.52
N ARG A 8 -1.58 -18.41 -4.39
CA ARG A 8 -0.96 -19.68 -3.96
C ARG A 8 0.40 -19.41 -3.29
N LEU A 9 0.39 -18.61 -2.23
CA LEU A 9 1.44 -18.62 -1.22
C LEU A 9 1.46 -20.03 -0.61
N GLY A 10 2.62 -20.69 -0.67
CA GLY A 10 2.80 -22.06 -0.24
C GLY A 10 2.25 -22.30 1.17
N SER A 11 1.18 -23.09 1.26
CA SER A 11 0.72 -23.79 2.46
C SER A 11 0.74 -23.01 3.78
N LYS A 12 -0.02 -21.90 3.90
CA LYS A 12 -0.41 -21.26 5.18
C LYS A 12 -1.79 -20.55 5.03
N PRO A 13 -2.54 -20.32 6.12
CA PRO A 13 -4.00 -20.22 6.07
C PRO A 13 -4.46 -19.08 5.17
N GLN A 14 -5.46 -19.39 4.33
CA GLN A 14 -6.18 -18.40 3.52
C GLN A 14 -6.72 -17.33 4.46
N ALA A 15 -6.37 -16.07 4.21
CA ALA A 15 -7.18 -14.98 4.70
C ALA A 15 -8.54 -15.10 3.99
N ASP A 16 -9.57 -15.50 4.71
CA ASP A 16 -10.95 -15.50 4.20
C ASP A 16 -11.40 -14.04 4.00
N VAL A 17 -11.02 -13.45 2.87
CA VAL A 17 -11.34 -12.06 2.55
C VAL A 17 -12.77 -11.97 2.04
N VAL A 18 -13.62 -11.22 2.74
CA VAL A 18 -15.03 -11.04 2.38
C VAL A 18 -15.26 -9.60 1.92
N PRO A 19 -15.77 -9.34 0.70
CA PRO A 19 -16.20 -8.02 0.32
C PRO A 19 -17.53 -7.65 1.00
N TYR A 20 -17.67 -6.40 1.43
CA TYR A 20 -18.92 -5.84 1.97
C TYR A 20 -19.27 -4.53 1.26
N MET A 21 -20.52 -4.41 0.79
CA MET A 21 -20.99 -3.21 0.08
C MET A 21 -21.41 -2.11 1.05
N LEU A 22 -20.76 -0.95 0.95
CA LEU A 22 -21.08 0.25 1.71
C LEU A 22 -22.21 1.07 1.04
N PRO A 23 -22.96 1.87 1.84
CA PRO A 23 -23.85 2.90 1.31
C PRO A 23 -23.11 3.89 0.39
N ALA A 24 -23.84 4.49 -0.55
CA ALA A 24 -23.30 5.52 -1.44
C ALA A 24 -22.76 6.73 -0.66
N GLY A 25 -21.58 7.22 -1.04
CA GLY A 25 -20.91 8.37 -0.41
C GLY A 25 -19.87 8.03 0.66
N GLU A 26 -19.78 6.76 1.08
CA GLU A 26 -18.71 6.27 1.95
C GLU A 26 -17.40 6.03 1.16
N ARG A 27 -16.27 5.92 1.87
CA ARG A 27 -14.97 5.54 1.28
C ARG A 27 -14.69 4.06 1.53
N ALA A 28 -14.02 3.42 0.58
CA ALA A 28 -13.53 2.06 0.78
C ALA A 28 -12.51 2.01 1.94
N PHE A 29 -12.48 0.88 2.66
CA PHE A 29 -11.50 0.61 3.71
C PHE A 29 -11.42 -0.89 4.02
N ALA A 30 -10.28 -1.34 4.54
CA ALA A 30 -10.09 -2.66 5.09
C ALA A 30 -10.23 -2.69 6.61
N LYS A 31 -10.87 -3.73 7.14
CA LYS A 31 -10.89 -4.01 8.58
C LYS A 31 -11.00 -5.50 8.84
N GLN A 32 -10.08 -6.04 9.65
CA GLN A 32 -9.96 -7.48 9.88
C GLN A 32 -9.84 -8.21 8.52
N SER A 33 -10.70 -9.19 8.25
CA SER A 33 -10.73 -9.92 6.98
C SER A 33 -11.82 -9.41 6.01
N VAL A 34 -12.31 -8.19 6.20
CA VAL A 34 -13.39 -7.62 5.38
C VAL A 34 -12.88 -6.42 4.60
N VAL A 35 -13.12 -6.43 3.28
CA VAL A 35 -12.90 -5.28 2.40
C VAL A 35 -14.24 -4.58 2.19
N TYR A 36 -14.35 -3.35 2.66
CA TYR A 36 -15.55 -2.53 2.49
C TYR A 36 -15.42 -1.69 1.23
N ILE A 37 -16.35 -1.84 0.28
CA ILE A 37 -16.31 -1.25 -1.07
C ILE A 37 -17.64 -0.56 -1.40
N THR A 38 -17.61 0.48 -2.23
CA THR A 38 -18.81 1.24 -2.66
C THR A 38 -19.45 0.61 -3.90
N GLU A 39 -20.57 1.08 -4.46
CA GLU A 39 -21.15 0.51 -5.70
C GLU A 39 -20.28 0.76 -6.96
N HIS A 40 -19.43 1.78 -6.92
CA HIS A 40 -18.56 2.22 -8.02
C HIS A 40 -17.08 2.17 -7.61
N HIS A 41 -16.62 1.00 -7.17
CA HIS A 41 -15.21 0.79 -6.85
C HIS A 41 -14.48 0.34 -8.10
N GLU A 42 -13.36 1.00 -8.37
CA GLU A 42 -12.40 0.55 -9.35
C GLU A 42 -11.63 -0.66 -8.77
N THR A 43 -11.18 -1.57 -9.63
CA THR A 43 -10.54 -2.83 -9.19
C THR A 43 -9.24 -2.58 -8.42
N ASP A 44 -8.56 -1.49 -8.73
CA ASP A 44 -7.38 -0.98 -8.04
C ASP A 44 -7.66 -0.68 -6.55
N THR A 45 -8.82 -0.07 -6.22
CA THR A 45 -9.24 0.23 -4.85
C THR A 45 -9.43 -1.06 -4.05
N PHE A 46 -10.00 -2.10 -4.63
CA PHE A 46 -10.10 -3.40 -3.95
C PHE A 46 -8.71 -4.01 -3.68
N VAL A 47 -7.78 -3.89 -4.63
CA VAL A 47 -6.39 -4.36 -4.46
C VAL A 47 -5.69 -3.60 -3.33
N HIS A 48 -5.89 -2.29 -3.24
CA HIS A 48 -5.38 -1.43 -2.16
C HIS A 48 -5.83 -1.94 -0.79
N GLU A 49 -7.14 -2.13 -0.61
CA GLU A 49 -7.69 -2.57 0.67
C GLU A 49 -7.29 -4.01 1.02
N LEU A 50 -7.24 -4.90 0.02
CA LEU A 50 -6.74 -6.26 0.20
C LEU A 50 -5.30 -6.27 0.72
N ALA A 51 -4.45 -5.37 0.23
CA ALA A 51 -3.06 -5.28 0.67
C ALA A 51 -2.95 -4.92 2.16
N HIS A 52 -3.80 -4.03 2.67
CA HIS A 52 -3.85 -3.72 4.10
C HIS A 52 -4.26 -4.94 4.94
N ILE A 53 -5.16 -5.78 4.44
CA ILE A 53 -5.50 -7.05 5.11
C ILE A 53 -4.26 -7.96 5.17
N ILE A 54 -3.54 -8.11 4.05
CA ILE A 54 -2.33 -8.95 4.01
C ILE A 54 -1.29 -8.43 5.00
N GLU A 55 -0.97 -7.14 4.96
CA GLU A 55 0.03 -6.53 5.84
C GLU A 55 -0.35 -6.70 7.32
N SER A 56 -1.62 -6.48 7.68
CA SER A 56 -2.07 -6.64 9.08
C SER A 56 -2.22 -8.09 9.54
N THR A 57 -2.42 -9.03 8.61
CA THR A 57 -2.59 -10.46 8.93
C THR A 57 -1.27 -11.17 9.19
N TYR A 58 -0.20 -10.79 8.47
CA TYR A 58 1.08 -11.48 8.51
C TYR A 58 2.17 -10.57 9.12
N PRO A 59 2.54 -10.77 10.41
CA PRO A 59 3.51 -9.91 11.09
C PRO A 59 4.87 -9.82 10.39
N GLU A 60 5.29 -10.88 9.69
CA GLU A 60 6.51 -10.89 8.89
C GLU A 60 6.45 -9.92 7.71
N ILE A 61 5.28 -9.77 7.07
CA ILE A 61 5.06 -8.83 5.97
C ILE A 61 5.05 -7.41 6.53
N GLN A 62 4.32 -7.17 7.62
CA GLN A 62 4.32 -5.87 8.30
C GLN A 62 5.73 -5.45 8.72
N LYS A 63 6.52 -6.36 9.28
CA LYS A 63 7.91 -6.07 9.65
C LYS A 63 8.72 -5.69 8.41
N ALA A 64 8.62 -6.46 7.33
CA ALA A 64 9.35 -6.20 6.10
C ALA A 64 8.97 -4.89 5.42
N THR A 65 7.68 -4.51 5.40
CA THR A 65 7.23 -3.22 4.84
C THR A 65 7.73 -2.03 5.66
N ASN A 66 7.73 -2.14 6.99
CA ASN A 66 8.32 -1.12 7.87
C ASN A 66 9.83 -1.00 7.66
N GLU A 67 10.56 -2.12 7.64
CA GLU A 67 12.01 -2.12 7.42
C GLU A 67 12.36 -1.53 6.03
N PHE A 68 11.55 -1.84 5.01
CA PHE A 68 11.72 -1.30 3.67
C PHE A 68 11.55 0.23 3.65
N VAL A 69 10.43 0.75 4.17
CA VAL A 69 10.20 2.20 4.16
C VAL A 69 11.21 2.93 5.05
N GLU A 70 11.55 2.39 6.22
CA GLU A 70 12.55 3.00 7.10
C GLU A 70 13.92 3.09 6.43
N MET A 71 14.36 2.03 5.76
CA MET A 71 15.61 2.02 5.00
C MET A 71 15.58 3.05 3.87
N ARG A 72 14.49 3.10 3.09
CA ARG A 72 14.31 4.06 1.98
C ARG A 72 14.37 5.50 2.48
N LEU A 73 13.56 5.84 3.47
CA LEU A 73 13.51 7.20 4.03
C LEU A 73 14.82 7.61 4.69
N ALA A 74 15.50 6.68 5.40
CA ALA A 74 16.81 6.96 5.97
C ALA A 74 17.87 7.23 4.89
N ARG A 75 17.82 6.50 3.77
CA ARG A 75 18.75 6.67 2.64
C ARG A 75 18.51 7.99 1.89
N SER A 76 17.25 8.42 1.79
CA SER A 76 16.88 9.68 1.12
C SER A 76 17.43 10.92 1.84
N GLY A 77 17.54 10.84 3.17
CA GLY A 77 17.90 11.97 4.03
C GLY A 77 16.84 13.09 4.06
N LYS A 78 15.69 12.90 3.40
CA LYS A 78 14.57 13.86 3.39
C LYS A 78 13.82 13.79 4.72
N ALA A 79 13.48 14.94 5.28
CA ALA A 79 12.63 15.00 6.46
C ALA A 79 11.17 14.64 6.10
N SER A 80 10.47 13.95 7.01
CA SER A 80 9.02 13.81 6.90
C SER A 80 8.33 15.18 6.99
N GLN A 81 7.35 15.40 6.12
CA GLN A 81 6.63 16.65 5.99
C GLN A 81 5.15 16.45 6.31
N LYS A 82 4.53 17.45 6.92
CA LYS A 82 3.11 17.41 7.26
C LYS A 82 2.28 17.49 5.98
N LEU A 83 1.43 16.49 5.74
CA LEU A 83 0.68 16.37 4.49
C LEU A 83 -0.36 17.47 4.31
N ALA A 84 -0.97 17.93 5.41
CA ALA A 84 -1.93 19.04 5.37
C ALA A 84 -1.29 20.37 4.93
N ASP A 85 0.01 20.58 5.21
CA ASP A 85 0.73 21.79 4.81
C ASP A 85 1.13 21.72 3.32
N LEU A 86 1.56 20.55 2.86
CA LEU A 86 1.93 20.31 1.45
C LEU A 86 0.72 20.32 0.52
N PHE A 87 -0.41 19.79 0.99
CA PHE A 87 -1.60 19.54 0.19
C PHE A 87 -2.84 20.10 0.89
N PRO A 88 -2.98 21.44 1.02
CA PRO A 88 -4.04 22.06 1.80
C PRO A 88 -5.44 21.86 1.22
N ALA A 89 -5.54 21.52 -0.08
CA ALA A 89 -6.80 21.15 -0.72
C ALA A 89 -7.25 19.71 -0.38
N HIS A 90 -6.35 18.89 0.19
CA HIS A 90 -6.64 17.54 0.62
C HIS A 90 -7.02 17.52 2.11
N ARG A 91 -7.94 16.65 2.49
CA ARG A 91 -8.49 16.58 3.86
C ARG A 91 -7.59 15.76 4.81
N TYR A 92 -6.28 15.99 4.76
CA TYR A 92 -5.34 15.37 5.69
C TYR A 92 -5.50 15.97 7.09
N ARG A 93 -5.35 15.13 8.11
CA ARG A 93 -5.34 15.51 9.53
C ARG A 93 -3.98 16.10 9.91
N ASP A 94 -3.97 16.80 11.03
CA ASP A 94 -2.77 17.48 11.53
C ASP A 94 -1.66 16.54 12.00
N ASP A 95 -1.97 15.26 12.21
CA ASP A 95 -1.04 14.21 12.61
C ASP A 95 -0.56 13.35 11.43
N GLU A 96 -0.92 13.70 10.19
CA GLU A 96 -0.51 12.97 9.00
C GLU A 96 0.79 13.54 8.40
N TYR A 97 1.86 12.74 8.47
CA TYR A 97 3.17 13.06 7.92
C TYR A 97 3.56 12.05 6.84
N GLY A 98 4.13 12.54 5.74
CA GLY A 98 4.61 11.72 4.63
C GLY A 98 6.01 12.10 4.21
N ASN A 99 6.58 11.30 3.32
CA ASN A 99 7.91 11.52 2.75
C ASN A 99 7.92 10.93 1.35
N ASP A 100 8.31 11.73 0.37
CA ASP A 100 8.30 11.33 -1.03
C ASP A 100 9.48 10.45 -1.41
N ASP A 101 10.59 10.45 -0.65
CA ASP A 101 11.84 9.75 -1.02
C ASP A 101 12.12 9.88 -2.53
N ASP A 102 12.18 8.79 -3.28
CA ASP A 102 12.18 8.74 -4.74
C ASP A 102 10.90 8.05 -5.27
N PHE A 103 9.86 7.88 -4.43
CA PHE A 103 8.55 7.38 -4.85
C PHE A 103 7.94 8.26 -5.95
N GLY A 104 8.37 9.52 -6.07
CA GLY A 104 8.07 10.42 -7.19
C GLY A 104 8.42 9.85 -8.58
N ALA A 105 9.27 8.84 -8.68
CA ALA A 105 9.56 8.16 -9.94
C ALA A 105 8.37 7.33 -10.45
N VAL A 106 7.52 6.85 -9.53
CA VAL A 106 6.38 5.96 -9.81
C VAL A 106 5.06 6.69 -9.60
N PHE A 107 4.97 7.49 -8.55
CA PHE A 107 3.75 8.14 -8.07
C PHE A 107 3.83 9.66 -8.25
N ASP A 108 2.76 10.27 -8.75
CA ASP A 108 2.71 11.72 -8.95
C ASP A 108 2.06 12.44 -7.75
N GLY A 109 2.50 13.67 -7.48
CA GLY A 109 1.86 14.58 -6.54
C GLY A 109 1.74 14.04 -5.11
N THR A 110 0.51 14.01 -4.60
CA THR A 110 0.24 13.60 -3.21
C THR A 110 0.57 12.13 -2.95
N ALA A 111 0.46 11.28 -3.97
CA ALA A 111 0.68 9.85 -3.83
C ALA A 111 2.14 9.52 -3.48
N ALA A 112 3.12 10.27 -4.00
CA ALA A 112 4.53 10.07 -3.67
C ALA A 112 4.80 10.22 -2.16
N PHE A 113 4.26 11.28 -1.54
CA PHE A 113 4.40 11.50 -0.10
C PHE A 113 3.58 10.53 0.73
N TYR A 114 2.43 10.10 0.20
CA TYR A 114 1.52 9.18 0.87
C TYR A 114 2.12 7.78 1.00
N VAL A 115 2.87 7.29 0.01
CA VAL A 115 3.56 5.99 0.07
C VAL A 115 4.54 5.92 1.24
N GLY A 116 5.26 7.02 1.52
CA GLY A 116 6.17 7.12 2.66
C GLY A 116 5.51 7.50 3.98
N LYS A 117 4.17 7.50 4.06
CA LYS A 117 3.43 7.79 5.30
C LYS A 117 3.62 6.67 6.31
N ARG A 118 3.75 7.07 7.59
CA ARG A 118 3.84 6.15 8.73
C ARG A 118 2.59 6.21 9.57
N TYR A 119 2.07 5.04 9.94
CA TYR A 119 0.97 4.94 10.89
C TYR A 119 1.47 4.52 12.27
N TRP A 120 0.91 5.11 13.34
CA TRP A 120 1.34 4.80 14.71
C TRP A 120 1.08 3.35 15.13
N TRP A 121 0.15 2.67 14.47
CA TRP A 121 -0.18 1.25 14.70
C TRP A 121 0.64 0.29 13.82
N GLY A 122 1.62 0.79 13.05
CA GLY A 122 2.61 -0.04 12.35
C GLY A 122 2.22 -0.52 10.95
N SER A 123 1.01 -0.25 10.43
CA SER A 123 0.75 -0.44 8.98
C SER A 123 1.49 0.61 8.15
N THR A 124 1.66 0.35 6.86
CA THR A 124 2.30 1.26 5.91
C THR A 124 1.44 1.39 4.65
N GLU A 125 1.80 2.34 3.77
CA GLU A 125 1.23 2.42 2.42
C GLU A 125 2.08 1.69 1.36
N ILE A 126 3.16 1.03 1.78
CA ILE A 126 4.10 0.35 0.88
C ILE A 126 3.40 -0.78 0.13
N LEU A 127 2.65 -1.63 0.85
CA LEU A 127 2.01 -2.77 0.21
C LEU A 127 0.74 -2.38 -0.54
N SER A 128 -0.09 -1.49 0.02
CA SER A 128 -1.33 -1.01 -0.61
C SER A 128 -1.09 -0.27 -1.91
N MET A 129 -0.33 0.83 -1.86
CA MET A 129 -0.01 1.61 -3.05
C MET A 129 0.85 0.81 -4.03
N GLY A 130 1.75 -0.04 -3.51
CA GLY A 130 2.62 -0.87 -4.33
C GLY A 130 1.85 -1.92 -5.13
N LEU A 131 0.94 -2.68 -4.50
CA LEU A 131 0.14 -3.70 -5.19
C LEU A 131 -0.90 -3.08 -6.11
N GLU A 132 -1.51 -1.95 -5.72
CA GLU A 132 -2.41 -1.18 -6.58
C GLU A 132 -1.69 -0.75 -7.87
N TYR A 133 -0.47 -0.23 -7.75
CA TYR A 133 0.32 0.18 -8.91
C TYR A 133 0.79 -1.03 -9.75
N LEU A 134 1.24 -2.11 -9.11
CA LEU A 134 1.60 -3.34 -9.83
C LEU A 134 0.42 -3.90 -10.63
N TYR A 135 -0.80 -3.79 -10.11
CA TYR A 135 -2.00 -4.22 -10.80
C TYR A 135 -2.30 -3.35 -12.04
N THR A 136 -2.04 -2.04 -11.95
CA THR A 136 -2.35 -1.09 -13.02
C THR A 136 -1.23 -0.93 -14.06
N ASP A 137 0.04 -0.88 -13.67
CA ASP A 137 1.20 -0.70 -14.56
C ASP A 137 2.53 -1.25 -13.99
N ALA A 138 2.61 -2.58 -13.83
CA ALA A 138 3.83 -3.25 -13.39
C ALA A 138 5.10 -2.96 -14.24
N PRO A 139 5.05 -2.91 -15.59
CA PRO A 139 6.24 -2.63 -16.39
C PRO A 139 6.84 -1.25 -16.11
N ARG A 140 6.00 -0.23 -15.89
CA ARG A 140 6.46 1.11 -15.54
C ARG A 140 7.14 1.13 -14.18
N MET A 141 6.55 0.49 -13.17
CA MET A 141 7.17 0.41 -11.85
C MET A 141 8.54 -0.29 -11.91
N ALA A 142 8.63 -1.42 -12.63
CA ALA A 142 9.88 -2.15 -12.79
C ALA A 142 10.99 -1.31 -13.44
N ALA A 143 10.63 -0.37 -14.32
CA ALA A 143 11.58 0.53 -14.96
C ALA A 143 11.94 1.75 -14.08
N ALA A 144 10.95 2.32 -13.38
CA ALA A 144 11.11 3.57 -12.64
C ALA A 144 11.66 3.37 -11.22
N ASP A 145 11.22 2.34 -10.51
CA ASP A 145 11.70 1.97 -9.17
C ASP A 145 11.89 0.43 -9.07
N PRO A 146 12.99 -0.09 -9.63
CA PRO A 146 13.28 -1.53 -9.62
C PRO A 146 13.41 -2.11 -8.20
N GLU A 147 13.83 -1.31 -7.23
CA GLU A 147 13.98 -1.75 -5.84
C GLU A 147 12.62 -1.99 -5.19
N PHE A 148 11.70 -1.03 -5.33
CA PHE A 148 10.34 -1.19 -4.82
C PHE A 148 9.60 -2.31 -5.55
N PHE A 149 9.74 -2.40 -6.87
CA PHE A 149 9.21 -3.51 -7.65
C PHE A 149 9.70 -4.87 -7.12
N ASN A 150 11.02 -5.03 -6.93
CA ASN A 150 11.61 -6.29 -6.46
C ASN A 150 11.17 -6.63 -5.04
N PHE A 151 11.05 -5.64 -4.16
CA PHE A 151 10.50 -5.83 -2.81
C PHE A 151 9.08 -6.41 -2.87
N LEU A 152 8.18 -5.79 -3.65
CA LEU A 152 6.79 -6.26 -3.80
C LEU A 152 6.72 -7.67 -4.38
N VAL A 153 7.53 -7.99 -5.39
CA VAL A 153 7.61 -9.34 -5.95
C VAL A 153 8.11 -10.36 -4.93
N SER A 154 9.07 -10.00 -4.07
CA SER A 154 9.55 -10.87 -2.99
C SER A 154 8.46 -11.15 -1.94
N VAL A 155 7.69 -10.12 -1.56
CA VAL A 155 6.52 -10.27 -0.68
C VAL A 155 5.50 -11.24 -1.31
N LEU A 156 5.11 -11.01 -2.56
CA LEU A 156 4.12 -11.82 -3.27
C LEU A 156 4.57 -13.28 -3.46
N ARG A 157 5.87 -13.52 -3.60
CA ARG A 157 6.45 -14.86 -3.71
C ARG A 157 6.68 -15.54 -2.35
N GLY A 158 6.56 -14.81 -1.25
CA GLY A 158 6.83 -15.31 0.10
C GLY A 158 8.31 -15.62 0.35
N VAL A 159 9.22 -14.81 -0.21
CA VAL A 159 10.68 -14.99 -0.13
C VAL A 159 11.40 -13.81 0.54
N LEU A 160 10.74 -13.20 1.52
CA LEU A 160 11.24 -12.08 2.33
C LEU A 160 12.60 -12.36 3.00
#